data_AF-A0A935KU09-F1
#
_entry.id   AF-A0A935KU09-F1
#
_cell.length_a   1.000
_cell.length_b   1.000
_cell.length_c   1.000
_cell.angle_alpha   90.00
_cell.angle_beta   90.00
_cell.angle_gamma   90.00
#
_symmetry.space_group_name_H-M   'P 1'
#
loop_
_entity.id
_entity.type
_entity.pdbx_description
1 polymer ?
#
loop_
_entity_poly.entity_id
_entity_poly.type
_entity_poly.pdbx_seq_one_letter_code
_entity_poly.pdbx_strand_id
1 'polypeptide(L)'
;MIGNLFSHLPFGEEIYNMNLMSAVIASVTIAVLFNFMFFLLSTFNENNTVGKFKHDKSDVTLLYNISLAASFLLAFCFTFWDSANQLEVYALHCLIIVSLMYLFCVVAFSEKDSSLKGKYFLLFIYIAGLGFSHHLSLSFMMPGLLYLAYVYLPIKKSIIPKIVLLAFLFILGLTPYFYLLIRGDNSVLHWGDTGNLPSWFMHITGSDFGDRMFAATENSAAQFKRFFKRFPSELGYVHLLFIPFGVMYLYKNSKTFLIYLAISFVTCVALAINYSILDIFNYFLLAIIVSVILSGFGLKHLIDNTGGNKAVLGYVAVLLSLSPLIVNYTKADRSKETIAHDFAISALRSAPQNSVILTTFLPSFYLQFVESYRPDVTVINGELFTYDWYVNHIKEFDKELYEKSRNEFDEYLKMVTDLRFNKESYTNPKTENERRNIGKLQSSFDNLMRSIVNANYGKRDFLTTYDIDDGNALTLQNNFTKDFYRLPQGMLLKYTKDSTFTDFDITDFEFNPYPSEDFNVQFVTNVYFKAFYNQAEYFYTHGKKEKAELYIRKAINVNPADAKANGLLSKIQKM
;
A
#
# COMPACT_ATOMS: atom_id res chain seq x y z
N MET A 1 -14.82 -6.01 -3.96
CA MET A 1 -16.30 -5.99 -3.90
C MET A 1 -16.85 -4.63 -3.53
N ILE A 2 -16.52 -4.07 -2.35
CA ILE A 2 -17.01 -2.72 -1.94
C ILE A 2 -16.61 -1.64 -2.96
N GLY A 3 -15.36 -1.67 -3.43
CA GLY A 3 -14.89 -0.74 -4.46
C GLY A 3 -15.71 -0.76 -5.76
N ASN A 4 -16.27 -1.92 -6.14
CA ASN A 4 -17.13 -2.02 -7.33
C ASN A 4 -18.49 -1.33 -7.14
N LEU A 5 -18.98 -1.26 -5.91
CA LEU A 5 -20.20 -0.48 -5.62
C LEU A 5 -19.92 1.01 -5.70
N PHE A 6 -18.77 1.43 -5.17
CA PHE A 6 -18.36 2.83 -5.20
C PHE A 6 -18.03 3.32 -6.60
N SER A 7 -17.35 2.51 -7.43
CA SER A 7 -16.99 2.90 -8.79
C SER A 7 -18.21 3.23 -9.67
N HIS A 8 -19.41 2.76 -9.33
CA HIS A 8 -20.64 3.04 -10.07
C HIS A 8 -21.48 4.19 -9.49
N LEU A 9 -20.97 4.92 -8.50
CA LEU A 9 -21.66 6.07 -7.94
C LEU A 9 -21.60 7.27 -8.90
N PRO A 10 -22.66 8.09 -8.98
CA PRO A 10 -22.72 9.23 -9.91
C PRO A 10 -22.04 10.50 -9.34
N PHE A 11 -20.95 10.37 -8.57
CA PHE A 11 -20.29 11.52 -7.93
C PHE A 11 -19.07 12.06 -8.69
N GLY A 12 -18.54 11.29 -9.64
CA GLY A 12 -17.35 11.65 -10.42
C GLY A 12 -16.81 10.44 -11.19
N GLU A 13 -15.57 10.55 -11.66
CA GLU A 13 -14.81 9.47 -12.28
C GLU A 13 -14.68 8.26 -11.35
N GLU A 14 -14.52 7.06 -11.91
CA GLU A 14 -14.44 5.80 -11.18
C GLU A 14 -13.35 5.86 -10.10
N ILE A 15 -12.16 6.36 -10.43
CA ILE A 15 -11.05 6.46 -9.49
C ILE A 15 -11.32 7.46 -8.36
N TYR A 16 -12.02 8.56 -8.65
CA TYR A 16 -12.44 9.53 -7.64
C TYR A 16 -13.41 8.87 -6.64
N ASN A 17 -14.39 8.12 -7.15
CA ASN A 17 -15.35 7.41 -6.28
C ASN A 17 -14.67 6.33 -5.43
N MET A 18 -13.63 5.68 -5.97
CA MET A 18 -12.83 4.71 -5.22
C MET A 18 -11.99 5.38 -4.12
N ASN A 19 -11.43 6.57 -4.35
CA ASN A 19 -10.79 7.35 -3.28
C ASN A 19 -11.80 7.80 -2.21
N LEU A 20 -13.00 8.22 -2.64
CA LEU A 20 -14.10 8.55 -1.73
C LEU A 20 -14.48 7.34 -0.85
N MET A 21 -14.43 6.12 -1.37
CA MET A 21 -14.64 4.90 -0.58
C MET A 21 -13.68 4.83 0.61
N SER A 22 -12.37 5.01 0.38
CA SER A 22 -11.36 4.99 1.44
C SER A 22 -11.65 6.05 2.50
N ALA A 23 -11.98 7.27 2.10
CA ALA A 23 -12.33 8.36 3.01
C ALA A 23 -13.59 8.06 3.85
N VAL A 24 -14.63 7.49 3.23
CA VAL A 24 -15.86 7.08 3.93
C VAL A 24 -15.58 5.97 4.93
N ILE A 25 -14.85 4.93 4.54
CA ILE A 25 -14.51 3.81 5.43
C ILE A 25 -13.64 4.28 6.60
N ALA A 26 -12.67 5.15 6.35
CA ALA A 26 -11.86 5.77 7.41
C ALA A 26 -12.73 6.59 8.37
N SER A 27 -13.67 7.39 7.85
CA SER A 27 -14.61 8.16 8.68
C SER A 27 -15.49 7.26 9.56
N VAL A 28 -16.00 6.15 9.01
CA VAL A 28 -16.74 5.15 9.78
C VAL A 28 -15.85 4.52 10.86
N THR A 29 -14.59 4.24 10.57
CA THR A 29 -13.62 3.74 11.57
C THR A 29 -13.49 4.67 12.76
N ILE A 30 -13.39 5.98 12.53
CA ILE A 30 -13.31 6.99 13.59
C ILE A 30 -14.61 7.05 14.42
N ALA A 31 -15.77 6.90 13.79
CA ALA A 31 -17.05 6.80 14.49
C ALA A 31 -17.16 5.53 15.34
N VAL A 32 -16.66 4.39 14.86
CA VAL A 32 -16.60 3.15 15.65
C VAL A 32 -15.62 3.29 16.81
N LEU A 33 -14.45 3.90 16.59
CA LEU A 33 -13.48 4.17 17.66
C LEU A 33 -14.06 5.09 18.73
N PHE A 34 -14.81 6.12 18.35
CA PHE A 34 -15.48 7.02 19.28
C PHE A 34 -16.42 6.24 20.22
N ASN A 35 -17.28 5.40 19.63
CA ASN A 35 -18.20 4.55 20.41
C ASN A 35 -17.46 3.53 21.27
N PHE A 36 -16.35 2.99 20.77
CA PHE A 36 -15.51 2.07 21.51
C PHE A 36 -14.86 2.74 22.72
N MET A 37 -14.27 3.92 22.54
CA MET A 37 -13.68 4.71 23.62
C MET A 37 -14.72 5.11 24.66
N PHE A 38 -15.88 5.58 24.21
CA PHE A 38 -16.97 5.93 25.12
C PHE A 38 -17.42 4.72 25.96
N PHE A 39 -17.57 3.56 25.31
CA PHE A 39 -17.89 2.31 26.00
C PHE A 39 -16.81 1.93 27.03
N LEU A 40 -15.54 1.96 26.64
CA LEU A 40 -14.42 1.60 27.51
C LEU A 40 -14.32 2.53 28.73
N LEU A 41 -14.37 3.85 28.51
CA LEU A 41 -14.27 4.84 29.57
C LEU A 41 -15.45 4.78 30.53
N SER A 42 -16.65 4.52 30.01
CA SER A 42 -17.86 4.32 30.83
C SER A 42 -17.75 3.04 31.66
N THR A 43 -17.24 1.96 31.06
CA THR A 43 -17.14 0.65 31.71
C THR A 43 -16.13 0.65 32.86
N PHE A 44 -14.96 1.26 32.67
CA PHE A 44 -13.90 1.31 33.67
C PHE A 44 -13.90 2.57 34.53
N ASN A 45 -15.02 3.30 34.61
CA ASN A 45 -15.13 4.51 35.43
C ASN A 45 -15.23 4.15 36.92
N GLU A 46 -14.38 4.75 37.76
CA GLU A 46 -14.26 4.44 39.20
C GLU A 46 -15.57 4.67 40.00
N ASN A 47 -16.47 5.52 39.51
CA ASN A 47 -17.75 5.83 40.17
C ASN A 47 -18.88 4.82 39.89
N ASN A 48 -18.64 3.77 39.10
CA ASN A 48 -19.62 2.72 38.85
C ASN A 48 -19.64 1.67 39.98
N THR A 49 -20.20 2.05 41.12
CA THR A 49 -20.85 1.06 41.99
C THR A 49 -22.20 0.69 41.36
N VAL A 50 -22.35 -0.60 41.07
CA VAL A 50 -23.49 -1.26 40.45
C VAL A 50 -24.83 -0.66 40.93
N GLY A 51 -25.64 -0.14 39.98
CA GLY A 51 -27.08 0.03 40.18
C GLY A 51 -27.67 1.44 40.31
N LYS A 52 -26.88 2.53 40.22
CA LYS A 52 -27.44 3.90 40.12
C LYS A 52 -26.68 4.74 39.10
N PHE A 53 -27.24 4.86 37.89
CA PHE A 53 -26.89 5.91 36.94
C PHE A 53 -27.23 7.30 37.53
N LYS A 54 -26.33 7.85 38.34
CA LYS A 54 -26.30 9.28 38.69
C LYS A 54 -24.96 9.82 38.24
N HIS A 55 -24.76 9.96 36.93
CA HIS A 55 -23.68 10.81 36.47
C HIS A 55 -24.10 12.27 36.58
N ASP A 56 -23.25 13.09 37.18
CA ASP A 56 -23.28 14.52 36.95
C ASP A 56 -23.13 14.77 35.43
N LYS A 57 -23.83 15.77 34.89
CA LYS A 57 -23.75 16.12 33.46
C LYS A 57 -22.30 16.36 33.04
N SER A 58 -21.49 16.94 33.93
CA SER A 58 -20.07 17.21 33.68
C SER A 58 -19.23 15.94 33.48
N ASP A 59 -19.54 14.84 34.18
CA ASP A 59 -18.83 13.56 34.03
C ASP A 59 -19.14 12.94 32.67
N VAL A 60 -20.41 12.93 32.25
CA VAL A 60 -20.81 12.42 30.93
C VAL A 60 -20.16 13.24 29.81
N THR A 61 -20.18 14.58 29.93
CA THR A 61 -19.51 15.48 28.98
C THR A 61 -18.01 15.19 28.89
N LEU A 62 -17.34 14.91 30.02
CA LEU A 62 -15.93 14.53 30.01
C LEU A 62 -15.71 13.24 29.22
N LEU A 63 -16.52 12.20 29.44
CA LEU A 63 -16.37 10.92 28.70
C LEU A 63 -16.54 11.12 27.19
N TYR A 64 -17.53 11.91 26.78
CA TYR A 64 -17.71 12.29 25.37
C TYR A 64 -16.51 13.03 24.80
N ASN A 65 -15.99 14.03 25.53
CA ASN A 65 -14.86 14.82 25.09
C ASN A 65 -13.57 13.97 25.00
N ILE A 66 -13.30 13.07 25.94
CA ILE A 66 -12.15 12.16 25.84
C ILE A 66 -12.32 11.16 24.69
N SER A 67 -13.53 10.70 24.43
CA SER A 67 -13.80 9.83 23.27
C SER A 67 -13.56 10.58 21.95
N LEU A 68 -14.01 11.83 21.84
CA LEU A 68 -13.70 12.71 20.70
C LEU A 68 -12.20 12.95 20.56
N ALA A 69 -11.51 13.24 21.68
CA ALA A 69 -10.08 13.49 21.70
C ALA A 69 -9.28 12.27 21.19
N ALA A 70 -9.62 11.06 21.61
CA ALA A 70 -8.98 9.85 21.10
C ALA A 70 -9.30 9.61 19.61
N SER A 71 -10.55 9.84 19.19
CA SER A 71 -10.96 9.74 17.80
C SER A 71 -10.25 10.72 16.88
N PHE A 72 -10.11 11.98 17.27
CA PHE A 72 -9.36 12.99 16.50
C PHE A 72 -7.87 12.70 16.46
N LEU A 73 -7.29 12.20 17.56
CA LEU A 73 -5.90 11.78 17.58
C LEU A 73 -5.62 10.70 16.51
N LEU A 74 -6.51 9.70 16.36
CA LEU A 74 -6.36 8.72 15.28
C LEU A 74 -6.69 9.33 13.91
N ALA A 75 -7.74 10.13 13.79
CA ALA A 75 -8.17 10.72 12.52
C ALA A 75 -7.07 11.56 11.85
N PHE A 76 -6.28 12.26 12.65
CA PHE A 76 -5.21 13.16 12.17
C PHE A 76 -3.79 12.60 12.34
N CYS A 77 -3.66 11.36 12.82
CA CYS A 77 -2.42 10.59 12.72
C CYS A 77 -2.10 10.40 11.23
N PHE A 78 -0.89 10.78 10.81
CA PHE A 78 -0.51 10.81 9.41
C PHE A 78 -0.71 9.45 8.71
N THR A 79 -0.31 8.35 9.34
CA THR A 79 -0.44 7.01 8.73
C THR A 79 -1.90 6.59 8.51
N PHE A 80 -2.78 6.88 9.48
CA PHE A 80 -4.21 6.59 9.33
C PHE A 80 -4.88 7.52 8.32
N TRP A 81 -4.54 8.81 8.34
CA TRP A 81 -5.03 9.78 7.35
C TRP A 81 -4.58 9.40 5.94
N ASP A 82 -3.32 9.02 5.75
CA ASP A 82 -2.80 8.61 4.45
C ASP A 82 -3.58 7.42 3.86
N SER A 83 -4.01 6.48 4.71
CA SER A 83 -4.90 5.38 4.32
C SER A 83 -6.29 5.85 3.85
N ALA A 84 -6.76 7.02 4.30
CA ALA A 84 -8.01 7.62 3.84
C ALA A 84 -7.87 8.34 2.48
N ASN A 85 -6.64 8.75 2.13
CA ASN A 85 -6.33 9.47 0.90
C ASN A 85 -5.88 8.56 -0.25
N GLN A 86 -5.78 7.25 -0.02
CA GLN A 86 -5.27 6.29 -0.99
C GLN A 86 -6.23 5.12 -1.17
N LEU A 87 -6.22 4.54 -2.36
CA LEU A 87 -6.95 3.32 -2.68
C LEU A 87 -6.17 2.07 -2.22
N GLU A 88 -6.00 1.94 -0.92
CA GLU A 88 -5.27 0.86 -0.28
C GLU A 88 -6.16 0.07 0.68
N VAL A 89 -5.69 -1.12 1.08
CA VAL A 89 -6.44 -2.03 1.96
C VAL A 89 -6.60 -1.52 3.40
N TYR A 90 -5.82 -0.52 3.80
CA TYR A 90 -5.63 -0.17 5.21
C TYR A 90 -6.82 0.54 5.87
N ALA A 91 -7.57 1.37 5.14
CA ALA A 91 -8.76 2.01 5.69
C ALA A 91 -9.79 0.97 6.20
N LEU A 92 -10.10 -0.03 5.37
CA LEU A 92 -10.99 -1.12 5.74
C LEU A 92 -10.37 -2.04 6.80
N HIS A 93 -9.05 -2.24 6.75
CA HIS A 93 -8.35 -3.03 7.76
C HIS A 93 -8.48 -2.42 9.16
N CYS A 94 -8.33 -1.11 9.30
CA CYS A 94 -8.53 -0.41 10.57
C CYS A 94 -9.97 -0.50 11.07
N LEU A 95 -10.97 -0.38 10.18
CA LEU A 95 -12.37 -0.57 10.55
C LEU A 95 -12.59 -1.96 11.18
N ILE A 96 -12.03 -2.99 10.55
CA ILE A 96 -12.13 -4.37 11.02
C ILE A 96 -11.43 -4.54 12.37
N ILE A 97 -10.20 -4.01 12.52
CA ILE A 97 -9.46 -4.06 13.80
C ILE A 97 -10.29 -3.42 14.91
N VAL A 98 -10.68 -2.15 14.76
CA VAL A 98 -11.39 -1.41 15.82
C VAL A 98 -12.75 -2.08 16.13
N SER A 99 -13.46 -2.57 15.11
CA SER A 99 -14.72 -3.29 15.30
C SER A 99 -14.54 -4.59 16.08
N LEU A 100 -13.50 -5.37 15.80
CA LEU A 100 -13.20 -6.60 16.53
C LEU A 100 -12.83 -6.32 17.98
N MET A 101 -11.95 -5.33 18.23
CA MET A 101 -11.62 -4.88 19.58
C MET A 101 -12.88 -4.46 20.34
N TYR A 102 -13.73 -3.65 19.70
CA TYR A 102 -14.97 -3.15 20.30
C TYR A 102 -15.96 -4.27 20.63
N LEU A 103 -16.31 -5.11 19.64
CA LEU A 103 -17.25 -6.21 19.83
C LEU A 103 -16.78 -7.18 20.90
N PHE A 104 -15.50 -7.53 20.90
CA PHE A 104 -14.94 -8.40 21.92
C PHE A 104 -15.05 -7.77 23.32
N CYS A 105 -14.70 -6.50 23.46
CA CYS A 105 -14.81 -5.80 24.74
C CYS A 105 -16.26 -5.66 25.22
N VAL A 106 -17.23 -5.49 24.30
CA VAL A 106 -18.65 -5.51 24.65
C VAL A 106 -19.06 -6.88 25.19
N VAL A 107 -18.61 -7.97 24.57
CA VAL A 107 -18.90 -9.34 25.06
C VAL A 107 -18.26 -9.57 26.43
N ALA A 108 -17.01 -9.15 26.62
CA ALA A 108 -16.23 -9.39 27.83
C ALA A 108 -16.68 -8.52 29.02
N PHE A 109 -16.93 -7.23 28.82
CA PHE A 109 -17.06 -6.26 29.91
C PHE A 109 -18.45 -5.64 30.08
N SER A 110 -19.35 -5.75 29.09
CA SER A 110 -20.68 -5.14 29.22
C SER A 110 -21.56 -5.89 30.23
N GLU A 111 -22.50 -5.21 30.89
CA GLU A 111 -23.56 -5.84 31.69
C GLU A 111 -24.81 -6.24 30.86
N LYS A 112 -24.75 -6.08 29.53
CA LYS A 112 -25.84 -6.48 28.62
C LYS A 112 -26.28 -7.93 28.83
N ASP A 113 -27.56 -8.20 28.53
CA ASP A 113 -28.14 -9.54 28.55
C ASP A 113 -27.27 -10.53 27.75
N SER A 114 -27.08 -11.72 28.33
CA SER A 114 -26.50 -12.91 27.74
C SER A 114 -26.91 -13.17 26.28
N SER A 115 -28.18 -12.96 25.91
CA SER A 115 -28.67 -13.14 24.54
C SER A 115 -28.04 -12.14 23.57
N LEU A 116 -27.95 -10.87 23.97
CA LEU A 116 -27.38 -9.80 23.15
C LEU A 116 -25.85 -9.94 23.04
N LYS A 117 -25.17 -10.33 24.13
CA LYS A 117 -23.75 -10.71 24.10
C LYS A 117 -23.48 -11.85 23.12
N GLY A 118 -24.36 -12.85 23.10
CA GLY A 118 -24.29 -13.95 22.14
C GLY A 118 -24.32 -13.45 20.69
N LYS A 119 -25.23 -12.52 20.36
CA LYS A 119 -25.31 -11.92 19.01
C LYS A 119 -24.04 -11.15 18.63
N TYR A 120 -23.48 -10.34 19.53
CA TYR A 120 -22.23 -9.63 19.26
C TYR A 120 -21.04 -10.58 19.10
N PHE A 121 -21.02 -11.70 19.84
CA PHE A 121 -19.98 -12.70 19.68
C PHE A 121 -20.09 -13.43 18.33
N LEU A 122 -21.30 -13.75 17.86
CA LEU A 122 -21.51 -14.32 16.52
C LEU A 122 -21.05 -13.33 15.42
N LEU A 123 -21.39 -12.04 15.57
CA LEU A 123 -20.93 -10.99 14.66
C LEU A 123 -19.41 -10.85 14.68
N PHE A 124 -18.78 -10.90 15.86
CA PHE A 124 -17.32 -10.88 16.01
C PHE A 124 -16.67 -12.03 15.24
N ILE A 125 -17.19 -13.25 15.34
CA ILE A 125 -16.64 -14.41 14.63
C ILE A 125 -16.76 -14.28 13.11
N TYR A 126 -17.88 -13.77 12.62
CA TYR A 126 -18.07 -13.50 11.19
C TYR A 126 -17.10 -12.42 10.68
N ILE A 127 -16.98 -11.29 11.39
CA ILE A 127 -16.06 -10.20 11.03
C ILE A 127 -14.60 -10.65 11.13
N ALA A 128 -14.26 -11.54 12.07
CA ALA A 128 -12.92 -12.10 12.16
C ALA A 128 -12.58 -12.91 10.89
N GLY A 129 -13.51 -13.73 10.41
CA GLY A 129 -13.37 -14.43 9.12
C GLY A 129 -13.19 -13.46 7.95
N LEU A 130 -14.05 -12.44 7.84
CA LEU A 130 -13.91 -11.39 6.83
C LEU A 130 -12.55 -10.70 6.90
N GLY A 131 -12.09 -10.40 8.11
CA GLY A 131 -10.80 -9.77 8.34
C GLY A 131 -9.60 -10.59 7.87
N PHE A 132 -9.63 -11.92 8.07
CA PHE A 132 -8.60 -12.82 7.52
C PHE A 132 -8.67 -12.95 6.00
N SER A 133 -9.84 -12.76 5.39
CA SER A 133 -9.97 -12.66 3.92
C SER A 133 -9.57 -11.31 3.35
N HIS A 134 -9.45 -10.29 4.20
CA HIS A 134 -9.08 -8.93 3.80
C HIS A 134 -7.56 -8.70 3.92
N HIS A 135 -6.97 -9.02 5.08
CA HIS A 135 -5.54 -8.80 5.29
C HIS A 135 -4.95 -9.67 6.41
N LEU A 136 -3.87 -10.39 6.12
CA LEU A 136 -3.28 -11.38 7.03
C LEU A 136 -2.66 -10.76 8.30
N SER A 137 -2.28 -9.48 8.29
CA SER A 137 -1.78 -8.79 9.50
C SER A 137 -2.82 -8.69 10.62
N LEU A 138 -4.09 -9.05 10.38
CA LEU A 138 -5.05 -9.25 11.46
C LEU A 138 -4.54 -10.26 12.51
N SER A 139 -3.71 -11.21 12.09
CA SER A 139 -3.00 -12.14 12.95
C SER A 139 -2.19 -11.44 14.07
N PHE A 140 -1.76 -10.19 13.88
CA PHE A 140 -0.95 -9.45 14.85
C PHE A 140 -1.73 -9.14 16.14
N MET A 141 -3.07 -9.02 16.05
CA MET A 141 -3.94 -8.83 17.21
C MET A 141 -4.31 -10.15 17.92
N MET A 142 -4.10 -11.29 17.27
CA MET A 142 -4.62 -12.58 17.74
C MET A 142 -4.09 -13.00 19.11
N PRO A 143 -2.79 -12.87 19.44
CA PRO A 143 -2.32 -13.23 20.79
C PRO A 143 -3.04 -12.45 21.90
N GLY A 144 -3.35 -11.17 21.67
CA GLY A 144 -4.13 -10.37 22.61
C GLY A 144 -5.58 -10.87 22.73
N LEU A 145 -6.25 -11.10 21.61
CA LEU A 145 -7.63 -11.61 21.61
C LEU A 145 -7.75 -13.00 22.25
N LEU A 146 -6.77 -13.89 22.00
CA LEU A 146 -6.71 -15.21 22.61
C LEU A 146 -6.53 -15.13 24.12
N TYR A 147 -5.69 -14.20 24.60
CA TYR A 147 -5.57 -13.94 26.04
C TYR A 147 -6.89 -13.48 26.65
N LEU A 148 -7.58 -12.51 26.04
CA LEU A 148 -8.89 -12.07 26.55
C LEU A 148 -9.95 -13.18 26.49
N ALA A 149 -9.95 -13.98 25.43
CA ALA A 149 -10.83 -15.13 25.29
C ALA A 149 -10.58 -16.17 26.38
N TYR A 150 -9.32 -16.46 26.69
CA TYR A 150 -8.95 -17.35 27.78
C TYR A 150 -9.49 -16.85 29.13
N VAL A 151 -9.42 -15.54 29.39
CA VAL A 151 -9.88 -14.96 30.67
C VAL A 151 -11.41 -14.90 30.77
N TYR A 152 -12.11 -14.52 29.70
CA TYR A 152 -13.55 -14.19 29.76
C TYR A 152 -14.50 -15.21 29.12
N LEU A 153 -14.00 -16.14 28.29
CA LEU A 153 -14.81 -17.16 27.62
C LEU A 153 -14.45 -18.56 28.16
N PRO A 154 -15.04 -19.00 29.29
CA PRO A 154 -14.78 -20.34 29.81
C PRO A 154 -15.26 -21.41 28.83
N ILE A 155 -14.35 -22.28 28.39
CA ILE A 155 -14.65 -23.41 27.51
C ILE A 155 -15.45 -24.45 28.30
N LYS A 156 -16.79 -24.40 28.20
CA LYS A 156 -17.69 -25.41 28.77
C LYS A 156 -17.98 -26.52 27.74
N LYS A 157 -18.18 -27.78 28.19
CA LYS A 157 -18.54 -28.91 27.29
C LYS A 157 -19.77 -28.66 26.42
N SER A 158 -20.69 -27.78 26.84
CA SER A 158 -21.86 -27.34 26.07
C SER A 158 -21.53 -26.44 24.86
N ILE A 159 -20.25 -26.10 24.63
CA ILE A 159 -19.82 -25.27 23.51
C ILE A 159 -19.69 -26.08 22.21
N ILE A 160 -19.57 -27.41 22.27
CA ILE A 160 -19.30 -28.27 21.10
C ILE A 160 -20.35 -28.11 19.98
N PRO A 161 -21.68 -28.12 20.24
CA PRO A 161 -22.67 -27.85 19.19
C PRO A 161 -22.59 -26.42 18.64
N LYS A 162 -22.10 -25.48 19.46
CA LYS A 162 -21.89 -24.09 19.04
C LYS A 162 -20.64 -23.94 18.18
N ILE A 163 -19.62 -24.79 18.33
CA ILE A 163 -18.40 -24.76 17.51
C ILE A 163 -18.75 -24.89 16.02
N VAL A 164 -19.72 -25.73 15.65
CA VAL A 164 -20.15 -25.86 14.25
C VAL A 164 -20.69 -24.54 13.71
N LEU A 165 -21.54 -23.85 14.48
CA LEU A 165 -22.07 -22.53 14.09
C LEU A 165 -20.96 -21.47 14.02
N LEU A 166 -20.04 -21.46 14.99
CA LEU A 166 -18.92 -20.51 15.00
C LEU A 166 -17.99 -20.75 13.81
N ALA A 167 -17.63 -22.00 13.54
CA ALA A 167 -16.82 -22.39 12.39
C ALA A 167 -17.52 -22.03 11.08
N PHE A 168 -18.82 -22.30 10.97
CA PHE A 168 -19.62 -21.91 9.82
C PHE A 168 -19.60 -20.39 9.59
N LEU A 169 -19.80 -19.57 10.63
CA LEU A 169 -19.75 -18.11 10.50
C LEU A 169 -18.35 -17.59 10.15
N PHE A 170 -17.30 -18.19 10.71
CA PHE A 170 -15.94 -17.83 10.36
C PHE A 170 -15.63 -18.16 8.90
N ILE A 171 -15.99 -19.36 8.44
CA ILE A 171 -15.84 -19.81 7.05
C ILE A 171 -16.69 -18.94 6.12
N LEU A 172 -17.91 -18.56 6.55
CA LEU A 172 -18.75 -17.62 5.80
C LEU A 172 -18.04 -16.27 5.62
N GLY A 173 -17.31 -15.81 6.63
CA GLY A 173 -16.45 -14.63 6.51
C GLY A 173 -15.28 -14.81 5.54
N LEU A 174 -14.77 -16.04 5.36
CA LEU A 174 -13.70 -16.34 4.39
C LEU A 174 -14.17 -16.47 2.94
N THR A 175 -15.48 -16.37 2.69
CA THR A 175 -16.05 -16.50 1.33
C THR A 175 -15.46 -15.56 0.27
N PRO A 176 -14.95 -14.35 0.56
CA PRO A 176 -14.28 -13.52 -0.44
C PRO A 176 -13.09 -14.20 -1.12
N TYR A 177 -12.40 -15.15 -0.48
CA TYR A 177 -11.35 -15.92 -1.14
C TYR A 177 -11.88 -16.81 -2.26
N PHE A 178 -13.08 -17.38 -2.13
CA PHE A 178 -13.69 -18.21 -3.18
C PHE A 178 -14.11 -17.40 -4.39
N TYR A 179 -14.40 -16.10 -4.21
CA TYR A 179 -14.63 -15.20 -5.34
C TYR A 179 -13.41 -15.10 -6.27
N LEU A 180 -12.19 -15.15 -5.72
CA LEU A 180 -10.95 -15.16 -6.52
C LEU A 180 -10.82 -16.40 -7.39
N LEU A 181 -11.29 -17.56 -6.91
CA LEU A 181 -11.29 -18.80 -7.69
C LEU A 181 -12.27 -18.73 -8.87
N ILE A 182 -13.43 -18.10 -8.67
CA ILE A 182 -14.46 -17.95 -9.71
C ILE A 182 -14.05 -16.91 -10.76
N ARG A 183 -13.35 -15.85 -10.34
CA ARG A 183 -13.05 -14.69 -11.19
C ARG A 183 -11.64 -14.68 -11.76
N GLY A 184 -10.74 -15.53 -11.29
CA GLY A 184 -9.34 -15.60 -11.76
C GLY A 184 -9.26 -15.61 -13.29
N ASP A 185 -10.00 -16.52 -13.93
CA ASP A 185 -9.95 -16.70 -15.39
C ASP A 185 -10.76 -15.66 -16.20
N ASN A 186 -11.52 -14.78 -15.54
CA ASN A 186 -12.49 -13.87 -16.18
C ASN A 186 -12.18 -12.38 -15.91
N SER A 187 -10.93 -12.05 -15.61
CA SER A 187 -10.50 -10.68 -15.37
C SER A 187 -9.42 -10.26 -16.34
N VAL A 188 -9.44 -8.97 -16.72
CA VAL A 188 -8.45 -8.38 -17.64
C VAL A 188 -7.04 -8.58 -17.10
N LEU A 189 -6.85 -8.44 -15.79
CA LEU A 189 -5.60 -8.72 -15.09
C LEU A 189 -5.90 -9.53 -13.82
N HIS A 190 -5.36 -10.74 -13.71
CA HIS A 190 -5.54 -11.63 -12.56
C HIS A 190 -4.19 -11.89 -11.86
N TRP A 191 -3.98 -11.18 -10.75
CA TRP A 191 -2.73 -11.30 -9.98
C TRP A 191 -2.57 -12.71 -9.40
N GLY A 192 -1.46 -13.37 -9.73
CA GLY A 192 -1.12 -14.69 -9.18
C GLY A 192 -1.92 -15.86 -9.74
N ASP A 193 -2.69 -15.66 -10.82
CA ASP A 193 -3.48 -16.71 -11.48
C ASP A 193 -4.35 -17.56 -10.53
N THR A 194 -5.23 -16.91 -9.76
CA THR A 194 -6.02 -17.56 -8.72
C THR A 194 -7.17 -18.44 -9.22
N GLY A 195 -7.32 -18.64 -10.54
CA GLY A 195 -8.39 -19.46 -11.12
C GLY A 195 -8.19 -20.97 -10.93
N ASN A 196 -6.95 -21.40 -10.65
CA ASN A 196 -6.63 -22.79 -10.35
C ASN A 196 -6.35 -23.02 -8.85
N LEU A 197 -6.64 -24.24 -8.37
CA LEU A 197 -6.53 -24.59 -6.94
C LEU A 197 -5.12 -24.40 -6.34
N PRO A 198 -4.01 -24.80 -7.01
CA PRO A 198 -2.66 -24.59 -6.47
C PRO A 198 -2.34 -23.11 -6.24
N SER A 199 -2.57 -22.27 -7.26
CA SER A 199 -2.27 -20.83 -7.20
C SER A 199 -3.20 -20.09 -6.25
N TRP A 200 -4.47 -20.47 -6.21
CA TRP A 200 -5.44 -19.99 -5.21
C TRP A 200 -4.97 -20.30 -3.78
N PHE A 201 -4.48 -21.51 -3.51
CA PHE A 201 -3.95 -21.87 -2.21
C PHE A 201 -2.67 -21.09 -1.85
N MET A 202 -1.77 -20.89 -2.82
CA MET A 202 -0.60 -20.04 -2.65
C MET A 202 -0.97 -18.59 -2.32
N HIS A 203 -2.01 -18.06 -2.95
CA HIS A 203 -2.50 -16.70 -2.69
C HIS A 203 -3.05 -16.56 -1.27
N ILE A 204 -3.93 -17.47 -0.84
CA ILE A 204 -4.53 -17.44 0.51
C ILE A 204 -3.48 -17.55 1.61
N THR A 205 -2.47 -18.38 1.39
CA THR A 205 -1.37 -18.57 2.35
C THR A 205 -0.34 -17.45 2.30
N GLY A 206 -0.38 -16.57 1.29
CA GLY A 206 0.62 -15.54 1.07
C GLY A 206 1.98 -16.08 0.65
N SER A 207 2.04 -17.30 0.09
CA SER A 207 3.27 -18.02 -0.23
C SER A 207 4.22 -17.22 -1.12
N ASP A 208 3.68 -16.47 -2.11
CA ASP A 208 4.48 -15.64 -3.03
C ASP A 208 5.29 -14.56 -2.30
N PHE A 209 4.85 -14.15 -1.11
CA PHE A 209 5.43 -13.08 -0.29
C PHE A 209 6.19 -13.58 0.94
N GLY A 210 6.23 -14.90 1.18
CA GLY A 210 6.79 -15.50 2.39
C GLY A 210 8.22 -15.03 2.71
N ASP A 211 9.08 -14.94 1.70
CA ASP A 211 10.50 -14.57 1.87
C ASP A 211 10.72 -13.13 2.37
N ARG A 212 9.71 -12.26 2.25
CA ARG A 212 9.81 -10.87 2.73
C ARG A 212 9.61 -10.78 4.25
N MET A 213 8.98 -11.79 4.85
CA MET A 213 8.75 -11.87 6.29
C MET A 213 9.91 -12.65 6.93
N PHE A 214 10.56 -12.04 7.93
CA PHE A 214 11.78 -12.55 8.56
C PHE A 214 13.01 -12.62 7.62
N ALA A 215 13.03 -11.78 6.57
CA ALA A 215 14.07 -11.79 5.52
C ALA A 215 15.51 -11.53 6.03
N ALA A 216 15.70 -10.72 7.10
CA ALA A 216 17.00 -10.49 7.75
C ALA A 216 16.87 -9.72 9.09
N THR A 217 17.70 -10.04 10.09
CA THR A 217 17.72 -9.35 11.40
C THR A 217 18.19 -7.90 11.32
N GLU A 218 19.12 -7.58 10.40
CA GLU A 218 19.59 -6.20 10.17
C GLU A 218 18.46 -5.27 9.69
N ASN A 219 17.53 -5.81 8.89
CA ASN A 219 16.33 -5.09 8.48
C ASN A 219 15.44 -4.77 9.69
N SER A 220 15.29 -5.70 10.64
CA SER A 220 14.42 -5.51 11.81
C SER A 220 14.88 -4.36 12.71
N ALA A 221 16.18 -4.21 12.94
CA ALA A 221 16.72 -3.08 13.72
C ALA A 221 16.50 -1.73 13.02
N ALA A 222 16.70 -1.69 11.70
CA ALA A 222 16.44 -0.49 10.90
C ALA A 222 14.96 -0.11 10.91
N GLN A 223 14.05 -1.07 10.72
CA GLN A 223 12.61 -0.85 10.77
C GLN A 223 12.15 -0.41 12.16
N PHE A 224 12.69 -1.01 13.24
CA PHE A 224 12.40 -0.58 14.61
C PHE A 224 12.85 0.87 14.86
N LYS A 225 14.04 1.26 14.40
CA LYS A 225 14.52 2.65 14.49
C LYS A 225 13.63 3.61 13.68
N ARG A 226 13.18 3.21 12.49
CA ARG A 226 12.24 3.99 11.66
C ARG A 226 10.90 4.17 12.37
N PHE A 227 10.35 3.10 12.95
CA PHE A 227 9.14 3.15 13.77
C PHE A 227 9.31 4.12 14.94
N PHE A 228 10.34 3.92 15.78
CA PHE A 228 10.55 4.76 16.97
C PHE A 228 10.77 6.24 16.63
N LYS A 229 11.43 6.55 15.51
CA LYS A 229 11.65 7.93 15.06
C LYS A 229 10.35 8.63 14.62
N ARG A 230 9.45 7.91 13.93
CA ARG A 230 8.20 8.47 13.38
C ARG A 230 7.03 8.37 14.35
N PHE A 231 7.02 7.41 15.26
CA PHE A 231 5.94 7.17 16.22
C PHE A 231 5.52 8.42 17.04
N PRO A 232 6.44 9.29 17.51
CA PRO A 232 6.05 10.53 18.18
C PRO A 232 5.22 11.49 17.32
N SER A 233 5.55 11.66 16.04
CA SER A 233 4.80 12.54 15.15
C SER A 233 3.42 11.98 14.81
N GLU A 234 3.26 10.65 14.80
CA GLU A 234 1.94 10.01 14.64
C GLU A 234 0.95 10.43 15.74
N LEU A 235 1.47 10.72 16.95
CA LEU A 235 0.68 11.11 18.12
C LEU A 235 0.79 12.63 18.43
N GLY A 236 1.26 13.44 17.49
CA GLY A 236 1.41 14.89 17.67
C GLY A 236 2.38 15.29 18.80
N TYR A 237 3.28 14.40 19.22
CA TYR A 237 4.23 14.52 20.34
C TYR A 237 3.61 14.65 21.74
N VAL A 238 2.60 15.51 21.91
CA VAL A 238 1.96 15.82 23.20
C VAL A 238 1.28 14.59 23.81
N HIS A 239 0.65 13.74 22.99
CA HIS A 239 -0.10 12.59 23.49
C HIS A 239 0.77 11.46 24.05
N LEU A 240 2.07 11.45 23.74
CA LEU A 240 3.03 10.53 24.37
C LEU A 240 3.09 10.72 25.89
N LEU A 241 2.93 11.97 26.35
CA LEU A 241 2.96 12.30 27.77
C LEU A 241 1.80 11.67 28.55
N PHE A 242 0.68 11.38 27.88
CA PHE A 242 -0.52 10.83 28.51
C PHE A 242 -0.52 9.30 28.57
N ILE A 243 0.24 8.61 27.71
CA ILE A 243 0.26 7.13 27.67
C ILE A 243 0.64 6.51 29.03
N PRO A 244 1.70 6.97 29.74
CA PRO A 244 2.04 6.43 31.06
C PRO A 244 0.89 6.54 32.07
N PHE A 245 0.13 7.64 32.03
CA PHE A 245 -1.04 7.83 32.90
C PHE A 245 -2.18 6.88 32.55
N GLY A 246 -2.36 6.54 31.27
CA GLY A 246 -3.31 5.53 30.84
C GLY A 246 -2.94 4.12 31.31
N VAL A 247 -1.65 3.78 31.24
CA VAL A 247 -1.12 2.53 31.80
C VAL A 247 -1.38 2.48 33.31
N MET A 248 -1.08 3.56 34.05
CA MET A 248 -1.35 3.64 35.48
C MET A 248 -2.85 3.49 35.82
N TYR A 249 -3.72 4.15 35.03
CA TYR A 249 -5.16 4.05 35.20
C TYR A 249 -5.66 2.61 35.04
N LEU A 250 -5.29 1.96 33.93
CA LEU A 250 -5.73 0.60 33.64
C LEU A 250 -5.08 -0.43 34.57
N TYR A 251 -3.86 -0.19 35.05
CA TYR A 251 -3.24 -1.05 36.05
C TYR A 251 -4.06 -1.12 37.35
N LYS A 252 -4.73 -0.01 37.72
CA LYS A 252 -5.63 0.05 38.88
C LYS A 252 -7.01 -0.51 38.57
N ASN A 253 -7.57 -0.17 37.41
CA ASN A 253 -8.98 -0.40 37.09
C ASN A 253 -9.28 -1.68 36.29
N SER A 254 -8.36 -2.14 35.43
CA SER A 254 -8.53 -3.35 34.62
C SER A 254 -7.17 -3.89 34.13
N LYS A 255 -6.46 -4.62 35.00
CA LYS A 255 -5.16 -5.25 34.64
C LYS A 255 -5.27 -6.17 33.44
N THR A 256 -6.37 -6.91 33.33
CA THR A 256 -6.65 -7.79 32.20
C THR A 256 -6.69 -7.01 30.88
N PHE A 257 -7.41 -5.89 30.84
CA PHE A 257 -7.47 -5.08 29.63
C PHE A 257 -6.12 -4.43 29.31
N LEU A 258 -5.35 -4.02 30.31
CA LEU A 258 -3.98 -3.51 30.11
C LEU A 258 -3.06 -4.57 29.49
N ILE A 259 -3.08 -5.81 30.00
CA ILE A 259 -2.27 -6.91 29.46
C ILE A 259 -2.66 -7.22 28.01
N TYR A 260 -3.96 -7.21 27.70
CA TYR A 260 -4.44 -7.35 26.33
C TYR A 260 -3.86 -6.29 25.39
N LEU A 261 -3.92 -5.02 25.77
CA LEU A 261 -3.37 -3.92 24.97
C LEU A 261 -1.85 -4.08 24.81
N ALA A 262 -1.14 -4.44 25.89
CA ALA A 262 0.30 -4.64 25.87
C ALA A 262 0.70 -5.79 24.93
N ILE A 263 0.03 -6.95 25.00
CA ILE A 263 0.28 -8.08 24.09
C ILE A 263 0.02 -7.64 22.64
N SER A 264 -1.11 -6.99 22.37
CA SER A 264 -1.46 -6.55 21.00
C SER A 264 -0.42 -5.56 20.44
N PHE A 265 0.04 -4.62 21.26
CA PHE A 265 1.10 -3.67 20.87
C PHE A 265 2.43 -4.37 20.58
N VAL A 266 2.89 -5.22 21.52
CA VAL A 266 4.17 -5.91 21.40
C VAL A 266 4.18 -6.87 20.22
N THR A 267 3.11 -7.66 20.04
CA THR A 267 2.99 -8.57 18.88
C THR A 267 2.97 -7.80 17.57
N CYS A 268 2.22 -6.70 17.48
CA CYS A 268 2.19 -5.85 16.29
C CYS A 268 3.59 -5.35 15.92
N VAL A 269 4.29 -4.72 16.88
CA VAL A 269 5.62 -4.19 16.62
C VAL A 269 6.60 -5.31 16.27
N ALA A 270 6.59 -6.42 17.02
CA ALA A 270 7.50 -7.54 16.81
C ALA A 270 7.33 -8.19 15.43
N LEU A 271 6.09 -8.33 14.94
CA LEU A 271 5.85 -8.92 13.62
C LEU A 271 6.10 -7.91 12.49
N ALA A 272 5.69 -6.66 12.66
CA ALA A 272 5.85 -5.63 11.64
C ALA A 272 7.32 -5.30 11.37
N ILE A 273 8.18 -5.19 12.39
CA ILE A 273 9.61 -4.90 12.15
C ILE A 273 10.32 -5.98 11.34
N ASN A 274 9.84 -7.22 11.39
CA ASN A 274 10.42 -8.33 10.64
C ASN A 274 9.92 -8.41 9.20
N TYR A 275 9.10 -7.45 8.74
CA TYR A 275 8.58 -7.44 7.38
C TYR A 275 9.32 -6.41 6.51
N SER A 276 9.90 -6.89 5.41
CA SER A 276 10.73 -6.09 4.51
C SER A 276 9.92 -5.60 3.32
N ILE A 277 9.17 -4.51 3.52
CA ILE A 277 8.40 -3.82 2.48
C ILE A 277 8.62 -2.30 2.54
N LEU A 278 8.38 -1.61 1.42
CA LEU A 278 8.56 -0.15 1.31
C LEU A 278 7.60 0.61 2.23
N ASP A 279 6.32 0.25 2.21
CA ASP A 279 5.26 0.87 3.01
C ASP A 279 4.96 0.10 4.31
N ILE A 280 5.99 -0.01 5.15
CA ILE A 280 5.86 -0.75 6.42
C ILE A 280 4.99 -0.02 7.47
N PHE A 281 4.80 1.29 7.35
CA PHE A 281 4.17 2.08 8.41
C PHE A 281 2.71 1.69 8.66
N ASN A 282 1.99 1.31 7.60
CA ASN A 282 0.63 0.83 7.70
C ASN A 282 0.50 -0.47 8.53
N TYR A 283 1.55 -1.28 8.64
CA TYR A 283 1.57 -2.49 9.50
C TYR A 283 1.65 -2.16 11.00
N PHE A 284 1.99 -0.93 11.38
CA PHE A 284 2.00 -0.47 12.77
C PHE A 284 0.68 0.18 13.21
N LEU A 285 -0.36 0.22 12.36
CA LEU A 285 -1.64 0.87 12.69
C LEU A 285 -2.30 0.29 13.95
N LEU A 286 -2.18 -1.02 14.21
CA LEU A 286 -2.67 -1.63 15.44
C LEU A 286 -1.94 -1.06 16.70
N ALA A 287 -0.62 -0.89 16.63
CA ALA A 287 0.16 -0.29 17.72
C ALA A 287 -0.23 1.18 17.95
N ILE A 288 -0.50 1.94 16.88
CA ILE A 288 -1.01 3.32 16.96
C ILE A 288 -2.39 3.35 17.62
N ILE A 289 -3.34 2.50 17.20
CA ILE A 289 -4.69 2.40 17.78
C ILE A 289 -4.61 2.10 19.28
N VAL A 290 -3.78 1.13 19.69
CA VAL A 290 -3.56 0.81 21.12
C VAL A 290 -3.03 2.02 21.89
N SER A 291 -2.11 2.78 21.29
CA SER A 291 -1.50 3.96 21.92
C SER A 291 -2.50 5.11 22.06
N VAL A 292 -3.39 5.29 21.08
CA VAL A 292 -4.52 6.23 21.14
C VAL A 292 -5.46 5.88 22.30
N ILE A 293 -5.80 4.60 22.46
CA ILE A 293 -6.65 4.13 23.57
C ILE A 293 -5.98 4.44 24.92
N LEU A 294 -4.69 4.10 25.07
CA LEU A 294 -3.93 4.41 26.30
C LEU A 294 -3.85 5.91 26.57
N SER A 295 -3.61 6.73 25.55
CA SER A 295 -3.59 8.19 25.68
C SER A 295 -4.94 8.73 26.16
N GLY A 296 -6.06 8.21 25.63
CA GLY A 296 -7.40 8.56 26.08
C GLY A 296 -7.65 8.25 27.56
N PHE A 297 -7.25 7.07 28.04
CA PHE A 297 -7.30 6.75 29.48
C PHE A 297 -6.39 7.66 30.31
N GLY A 298 -5.22 8.03 29.78
CA GLY A 298 -4.30 8.95 30.44
C GLY A 298 -4.87 10.35 30.62
N LEU A 299 -5.51 10.89 29.58
CA LEU A 299 -6.22 12.15 29.64
C LEU A 299 -7.34 12.11 30.69
N LYS A 300 -8.16 11.05 30.69
CA LYS A 300 -9.18 10.86 31.73
C LYS A 300 -8.57 10.87 33.13
N HIS A 301 -7.52 10.07 33.35
CA HIS A 301 -6.87 9.94 34.64
C HIS A 301 -6.31 11.27 35.15
N LEU A 302 -5.67 12.06 34.29
CA LEU A 302 -5.16 13.36 34.68
C LEU A 302 -6.29 14.33 35.02
N ILE A 303 -7.31 14.43 34.17
CA ILE A 303 -8.41 15.38 34.39
C ILE A 303 -9.15 15.07 35.69
N ASP A 304 -9.45 13.80 35.96
CA ASP A 304 -10.13 13.39 37.20
C ASP A 304 -9.33 13.76 38.46
N ASN A 305 -7.99 13.90 38.36
CA ASN A 305 -7.10 14.19 39.50
C ASN A 305 -6.64 15.67 39.60
N THR A 306 -7.05 16.55 38.68
CA THR A 306 -6.58 17.95 38.66
C THR A 306 -7.42 18.92 39.51
N GLY A 307 -8.60 18.49 39.98
CA GLY A 307 -9.55 19.34 40.72
C GLY A 307 -10.20 20.46 39.89
N GLY A 308 -9.89 20.58 38.61
CA GLY A 308 -10.44 21.59 37.70
C GLY A 308 -11.83 21.22 37.16
N ASN A 309 -12.46 22.16 36.42
CA ASN A 309 -13.75 21.90 35.79
C ASN A 309 -13.59 20.86 34.67
N LYS A 310 -14.12 19.66 34.90
CA LYS A 310 -14.02 18.50 33.99
C LYS A 310 -14.52 18.78 32.58
N ALA A 311 -15.59 19.56 32.42
CA ALA A 311 -16.11 19.89 31.09
C ALA A 311 -15.11 20.76 30.32
N VAL A 312 -14.59 21.82 30.96
CA VAL A 312 -13.58 22.72 30.37
C VAL A 312 -12.32 21.94 30.00
N LEU A 313 -11.79 21.14 30.92
CA LEU A 313 -10.60 20.33 30.67
C LEU A 313 -10.84 19.28 29.57
N GLY A 314 -12.05 18.74 29.47
CA GLY A 314 -12.44 17.88 28.36
C GLY A 314 -12.37 18.61 27.00
N TYR A 315 -12.86 19.84 26.91
CA TYR A 315 -12.74 20.63 25.68
C TYR A 315 -11.28 20.96 25.34
N VAL A 316 -10.46 21.26 26.35
CA VAL A 316 -9.01 21.43 26.17
C VAL A 316 -8.37 20.16 25.62
N ALA A 317 -8.75 18.97 26.11
CA ALA A 317 -8.27 17.70 25.59
C ALA A 317 -8.63 17.49 24.11
N VAL A 318 -9.86 17.86 23.70
CA VAL A 318 -10.28 17.80 22.30
C VAL A 318 -9.41 18.73 21.43
N LEU A 319 -9.17 19.96 21.88
CA LEU A 319 -8.32 20.91 21.15
C LEU A 319 -6.86 20.43 21.04
N LEU A 320 -6.32 19.84 22.10
CA LEU A 320 -4.97 19.25 22.09
C LEU A 320 -4.85 18.09 21.09
N SER A 321 -5.91 17.29 20.96
CA SER A 321 -6.01 16.21 19.97
C SER A 321 -6.12 16.67 18.52
N LEU A 322 -6.30 17.97 18.28
CA LEU A 322 -6.18 18.57 16.94
C LEU A 322 -4.72 18.92 16.60
N SER A 323 -3.76 18.76 17.51
CA SER A 323 -2.35 19.05 17.20
C SER A 323 -1.78 18.22 16.03
N PRO A 324 -2.10 16.91 15.84
CA PRO A 324 -1.62 16.15 14.69
C PRO A 324 -2.18 16.68 13.37
N LEU A 325 -3.37 17.31 13.37
CA LEU A 325 -3.92 17.96 12.17
C LEU A 325 -2.95 19.03 11.68
N ILE A 326 -2.50 19.91 12.58
CA ILE A 326 -1.56 21.00 12.23
C ILE A 326 -0.21 20.43 11.77
N VAL A 327 0.32 19.43 12.48
CA VAL A 327 1.65 18.84 12.18
C VAL A 327 1.64 18.08 10.85
N ASN A 328 0.56 17.39 10.53
CA ASN A 328 0.50 16.46 9.42
C ASN A 328 -0.26 16.99 8.19
N TYR A 329 -0.99 18.11 8.28
CA TYR A 329 -1.85 18.63 7.20
C TYR A 329 -1.10 18.76 5.87
N THR A 330 0.04 19.46 5.85
CA THR A 330 0.81 19.70 4.62
C THR A 330 1.33 18.42 3.99
N LYS A 331 1.55 17.39 4.80
CA LYS A 331 2.01 16.07 4.34
C LYS A 331 0.86 15.19 3.85
N ALA A 332 -0.32 15.35 4.45
CA ALA A 332 -1.53 14.62 4.10
C ALA A 332 -2.29 15.26 2.93
N ASP A 333 -2.13 16.56 2.68
CA ASP A 333 -2.75 17.25 1.54
C ASP A 333 -2.09 16.82 0.22
N ARG A 334 -2.76 15.89 -0.47
CA ARG A 334 -2.38 15.40 -1.80
C ARG A 334 -3.32 15.94 -2.89
N SER A 335 -4.05 17.02 -2.63
CA SER A 335 -5.06 17.57 -3.56
C SER A 335 -4.50 18.00 -4.92
N LYS A 336 -3.18 18.22 -5.02
CA LYS A 336 -2.46 18.60 -6.24
C LYS A 336 -1.54 17.50 -6.77
N GLU A 337 -1.57 16.29 -6.20
CA GLU A 337 -0.68 15.20 -6.60
C GLU A 337 -1.20 14.50 -7.85
N THR A 338 -0.84 15.01 -9.05
CA THR A 338 -1.22 14.42 -10.35
C THR A 338 -0.08 13.67 -11.03
N ILE A 339 1.10 13.65 -10.42
CA ILE A 339 2.35 13.27 -11.09
C ILE A 339 2.35 11.85 -11.71
N ALA A 340 1.72 10.87 -11.04
CA ALA A 340 1.65 9.50 -11.55
C ALA A 340 0.75 9.39 -12.80
N HIS A 341 -0.38 10.08 -12.78
CA HIS A 341 -1.30 10.18 -13.90
C HIS A 341 -0.67 10.93 -15.08
N ASP A 342 -0.09 12.11 -14.81
CA ASP A 342 0.54 12.95 -15.84
C ASP A 342 1.71 12.25 -16.52
N PHE A 343 2.51 11.49 -15.75
CA PHE A 343 3.56 10.63 -16.28
C PHE A 343 3.01 9.54 -17.20
N ALA A 344 1.98 8.80 -16.76
CA ALA A 344 1.42 7.70 -17.54
C ALA A 344 0.81 8.20 -18.87
N ILE A 345 0.10 9.33 -18.86
CA ILE A 345 -0.37 10.00 -20.08
C ILE A 345 0.81 10.40 -20.96
N SER A 346 1.82 11.06 -20.40
CA SER A 346 2.96 11.56 -21.18
C SER A 346 3.78 10.43 -21.80
N ALA A 347 3.97 9.32 -21.08
CA ALA A 347 4.61 8.12 -21.59
C ALA A 347 3.81 7.49 -22.74
N LEU A 348 2.52 7.23 -22.55
CA LEU A 348 1.65 6.64 -23.58
C LEU A 348 1.53 7.55 -24.81
N ARG A 349 1.43 8.88 -24.62
CA ARG A 349 1.37 9.85 -25.72
C ARG A 349 2.65 9.90 -26.53
N SER A 350 3.80 9.71 -25.88
CA SER A 350 5.11 9.72 -26.56
C SER A 350 5.31 8.52 -27.50
N ALA A 351 4.53 7.45 -27.33
CA ALA A 351 4.64 6.24 -28.12
C ALA A 351 3.98 6.39 -29.51
N PRO A 352 4.63 5.95 -30.61
CA PRO A 352 4.00 5.83 -31.93
C PRO A 352 2.75 4.94 -31.89
N GLN A 353 1.96 4.98 -32.95
CA GLN A 353 0.84 4.05 -33.10
C GLN A 353 1.32 2.59 -33.11
N ASN A 354 0.60 1.71 -32.43
CA ASN A 354 0.86 0.26 -32.39
C ASN A 354 2.25 -0.13 -31.85
N SER A 355 2.85 0.67 -30.97
CA SER A 355 4.16 0.38 -30.37
C SER A 355 4.08 -0.59 -29.19
N VAL A 356 5.25 -1.11 -28.78
CA VAL A 356 5.45 -1.88 -27.56
C VAL A 356 6.32 -1.06 -26.60
N ILE A 357 5.88 -0.88 -25.35
CA ILE A 357 6.63 -0.19 -24.30
C ILE A 357 7.00 -1.20 -23.20
N LEU A 358 8.28 -1.26 -22.82
CA LEU A 358 8.73 -1.90 -21.59
C LEU A 358 8.96 -0.84 -20.50
N THR A 359 8.32 -1.00 -19.34
CA THR A 359 8.41 -0.03 -18.22
C THR A 359 8.36 -0.73 -16.86
N THR A 360 8.77 -0.07 -15.77
CA THR A 360 8.47 -0.53 -14.40
C THR A 360 7.19 0.07 -13.82
N PHE A 361 6.56 1.01 -14.53
CA PHE A 361 5.45 1.81 -13.99
C PHE A 361 4.07 1.25 -14.34
N LEU A 362 3.17 1.16 -13.36
CA LEU A 362 1.85 0.50 -13.45
C LEU A 362 0.63 1.39 -13.75
N PRO A 363 0.60 2.70 -13.40
CA PRO A 363 -0.58 3.56 -13.64
C PRO A 363 -1.13 3.60 -15.07
N SER A 364 -0.35 3.24 -16.09
CA SER A 364 -0.84 3.06 -17.46
C SER A 364 -1.96 2.02 -17.58
N PHE A 365 -2.00 1.00 -16.73
CA PHE A 365 -3.05 -0.04 -16.77
C PHE A 365 -4.44 0.53 -16.52
N TYR A 366 -4.58 1.50 -15.60
CA TYR A 366 -5.86 2.16 -15.35
C TYR A 366 -6.29 2.94 -16.60
N LEU A 367 -5.39 3.74 -17.17
CA LEU A 367 -5.66 4.50 -18.39
C LEU A 367 -6.08 3.58 -19.56
N GLN A 368 -5.42 2.43 -19.72
CA GLN A 368 -5.69 1.52 -20.83
C GLN A 368 -6.95 0.68 -20.62
N PHE A 369 -7.14 0.08 -19.44
CA PHE A 369 -8.21 -0.90 -19.20
C PHE A 369 -9.51 -0.28 -18.69
N VAL A 370 -9.46 0.90 -18.07
CA VAL A 370 -10.64 1.61 -17.57
C VAL A 370 -10.99 2.76 -18.49
N GLU A 371 -10.05 3.64 -18.79
CA GLU A 371 -10.32 4.84 -19.59
C GLU A 371 -10.19 4.61 -21.10
N SER A 372 -9.77 3.42 -21.54
CA SER A 372 -9.55 3.09 -22.95
C SER A 372 -8.59 4.07 -23.66
N TYR A 373 -7.62 4.62 -22.95
CA TYR A 373 -6.61 5.53 -23.48
C TYR A 373 -5.44 4.76 -24.08
N ARG A 374 -5.12 5.03 -25.37
CA ARG A 374 -4.05 4.34 -26.13
C ARG A 374 -4.09 2.80 -26.00
N PRO A 375 -5.23 2.15 -26.31
CA PRO A 375 -5.33 0.68 -26.27
C PRO A 375 -4.54 0.01 -27.39
N ASP A 376 -4.07 0.78 -28.38
CA ASP A 376 -3.20 0.31 -29.47
C ASP A 376 -1.75 0.03 -29.01
N VAL A 377 -1.33 0.58 -27.87
CA VAL A 377 0.03 0.42 -27.35
C VAL A 377 0.11 -0.77 -26.42
N THR A 378 1.03 -1.70 -26.66
CA THR A 378 1.27 -2.81 -25.72
C THR A 378 2.24 -2.34 -24.64
N VAL A 379 1.77 -2.30 -23.39
CA VAL A 379 2.61 -1.98 -22.24
C VAL A 379 2.99 -3.25 -21.49
N ILE A 380 4.28 -3.53 -21.42
CA ILE A 380 4.86 -4.64 -20.66
C ILE A 380 5.53 -4.06 -19.41
N ASN A 381 5.08 -4.50 -18.24
CA ASN A 381 5.73 -4.18 -16.98
C ASN A 381 6.87 -5.17 -16.73
N GLY A 382 8.11 -4.68 -16.71
CA GLY A 382 9.31 -5.50 -16.57
C GLY A 382 9.42 -6.21 -15.21
N GLU A 383 8.90 -5.61 -14.13
CA GLU A 383 8.88 -6.25 -12.81
C GLU A 383 7.87 -7.39 -12.77
N LEU A 384 6.67 -7.14 -13.30
CA LEU A 384 5.63 -8.17 -13.41
C LEU A 384 6.03 -9.30 -14.37
N PHE A 385 6.88 -9.03 -15.36
CA PHE A 385 7.36 -10.04 -16.32
C PHE A 385 8.18 -11.16 -15.68
N THR A 386 8.60 -10.99 -14.41
CA THR A 386 9.21 -12.06 -13.61
C THR A 386 8.20 -13.08 -13.06
N TYR A 387 6.90 -12.83 -13.22
CA TYR A 387 5.83 -13.72 -12.79
C TYR A 387 5.15 -14.39 -13.99
N ASP A 388 5.00 -15.71 -13.89
CA ASP A 388 4.36 -16.58 -14.89
C ASP A 388 2.97 -16.11 -15.32
N TRP A 389 2.12 -15.72 -14.38
CA TRP A 389 0.76 -15.23 -14.64
C TRP A 389 0.74 -13.98 -15.51
N TYR A 390 1.74 -13.11 -15.39
CA TYR A 390 1.81 -11.90 -16.19
C TYR A 390 2.36 -12.17 -17.59
N VAL A 391 3.31 -13.10 -17.72
CA VAL A 391 3.77 -13.58 -19.03
C VAL A 391 2.61 -14.23 -19.81
N ASN A 392 1.77 -15.02 -19.13
CA ASN A 392 0.53 -15.56 -19.71
C ASN A 392 -0.46 -14.45 -20.10
N HIS A 393 -0.62 -13.43 -19.25
CA HIS A 393 -1.47 -12.28 -19.58
C HIS A 393 -1.02 -11.58 -20.87
N ILE A 394 0.29 -11.34 -21.06
CA ILE A 394 0.80 -10.73 -22.31
C ILE A 394 0.53 -11.62 -23.53
N LYS A 395 0.62 -12.95 -23.38
CA LYS A 395 0.27 -13.89 -24.46
C LYS A 395 -1.20 -13.77 -24.90
N GLU A 396 -2.11 -13.54 -23.96
CA GLU A 396 -3.54 -13.37 -24.26
C GLU A 396 -3.86 -11.97 -24.79
N PHE A 397 -3.25 -10.95 -24.19
CA PHE A 397 -3.47 -9.54 -24.49
C PHE A 397 -2.92 -9.13 -25.85
N ASP A 398 -1.70 -9.58 -26.19
CA ASP A 398 -1.05 -9.28 -27.47
C ASP A 398 -0.61 -10.59 -28.17
N LYS A 399 -1.59 -11.26 -28.77
CA LYS A 399 -1.39 -12.53 -29.48
C LYS A 399 -0.38 -12.37 -30.63
N GLU A 400 -0.38 -11.24 -31.33
CA GLU A 400 0.56 -11.04 -32.44
C GLU A 400 2.01 -10.99 -31.94
N LEU A 401 2.25 -10.27 -30.83
CA LEU A 401 3.56 -10.22 -30.19
C LEU A 401 4.02 -11.61 -29.75
N TYR A 402 3.13 -12.38 -29.11
CA TYR A 402 3.41 -13.75 -28.68
C TYR A 402 3.74 -14.66 -29.87
N GLU A 403 2.90 -14.70 -30.90
CA GLU A 403 3.07 -15.61 -32.04
C GLU A 403 4.40 -15.41 -32.78
N LYS A 404 4.87 -14.17 -32.86
CA LYS A 404 6.15 -13.82 -33.51
C LYS A 404 7.39 -14.25 -32.73
N SER A 405 7.26 -14.41 -31.42
CA SER A 405 8.36 -14.78 -30.50
C SER A 405 7.99 -15.99 -29.65
N ARG A 406 7.15 -16.88 -30.21
CA ARG A 406 6.48 -17.97 -29.47
C ARG A 406 7.46 -18.87 -28.73
N ASN A 407 8.53 -19.29 -29.40
CA ASN A 407 9.51 -20.22 -28.83
C ASN A 407 10.23 -19.59 -27.63
N GLU A 408 10.70 -18.35 -27.77
CA GLU A 408 11.36 -17.65 -26.67
C GLU A 408 10.39 -17.30 -25.54
N PHE A 409 9.13 -17.00 -25.86
CA PHE A 409 8.07 -16.77 -24.87
C PHE A 409 7.81 -18.04 -24.05
N ASP A 410 7.60 -19.18 -24.70
CA ASP A 410 7.29 -20.45 -24.04
C ASP A 410 8.50 -20.94 -23.20
N GLU A 411 9.73 -20.72 -23.68
CA GLU A 411 10.96 -21.00 -22.91
C GLU A 411 11.05 -20.12 -21.66
N TYR A 412 10.85 -18.80 -21.80
CA TYR A 412 10.89 -17.88 -20.67
C TYR A 412 9.78 -18.17 -19.65
N LEU A 413 8.55 -18.39 -20.12
CA LEU A 413 7.39 -18.76 -19.29
C LEU A 413 7.71 -19.99 -18.43
N LYS A 414 8.34 -21.01 -19.02
CA LYS A 414 8.78 -22.20 -18.27
C LYS A 414 9.77 -21.86 -17.17
N MET A 415 10.73 -20.96 -17.43
CA MET A 415 11.73 -20.55 -16.44
C MET A 415 11.11 -19.74 -15.29
N VAL A 416 10.21 -18.80 -15.57
CA VAL A 416 9.53 -18.02 -14.51
C VAL A 416 8.50 -18.84 -13.73
N THR A 417 7.89 -19.84 -14.37
CA THR A 417 7.03 -20.82 -13.67
C THR A 417 7.87 -21.64 -12.69
N ASP A 418 9.02 -22.15 -13.13
CA ASP A 418 9.94 -22.87 -12.24
C ASP A 418 10.44 -21.99 -11.08
N LEU A 419 10.78 -20.72 -11.35
CA LEU A 419 11.13 -19.73 -10.33
C LEU A 419 10.02 -19.59 -9.26
N ARG A 420 8.76 -19.48 -9.69
CA ARG A 420 7.63 -19.30 -8.77
C ARG A 420 7.45 -20.47 -7.81
N PHE A 421 7.49 -21.70 -8.33
CA PHE A 421 7.29 -22.91 -7.53
C PHE A 421 8.55 -23.37 -6.78
N ASN A 422 9.75 -23.02 -7.26
CA ASN A 422 11.05 -23.45 -6.69
C ASN A 422 11.91 -22.26 -6.23
N LYS A 423 11.29 -21.23 -5.64
CA LYS A 423 11.92 -19.93 -5.35
C LYS A 423 13.22 -20.01 -4.54
N GLU A 424 13.31 -20.90 -3.54
CA GLU A 424 14.53 -21.08 -2.72
C GLU A 424 15.74 -21.44 -3.58
N SER A 425 15.54 -22.22 -4.65
CA SER A 425 16.63 -22.64 -5.56
C SER A 425 17.22 -21.48 -6.36
N TYR A 426 16.47 -20.38 -6.51
CA TYR A 426 16.92 -19.17 -7.19
C TYR A 426 17.44 -18.11 -6.24
N THR A 427 16.88 -18.01 -5.02
CA THR A 427 17.30 -17.02 -4.02
C THR A 427 18.50 -17.46 -3.19
N ASN A 428 18.65 -18.77 -2.93
CA ASN A 428 19.76 -19.33 -2.19
C ASN A 428 20.27 -20.65 -2.83
N PRO A 429 20.89 -20.58 -4.02
CA PRO A 429 21.29 -21.76 -4.79
C PRO A 429 22.41 -22.55 -4.08
N LYS A 430 22.13 -23.81 -3.74
CA LYS A 430 23.03 -24.72 -3.04
C LYS A 430 23.86 -25.58 -4.01
N THR A 431 23.37 -25.80 -5.23
CA THR A 431 24.02 -26.65 -6.24
C THR A 431 24.47 -25.86 -7.47
N GLU A 432 25.43 -26.41 -8.23
CA GLU A 432 25.87 -25.80 -9.50
C GLU A 432 24.73 -25.76 -10.54
N ASN A 433 23.85 -26.76 -10.55
CA ASN A 433 22.70 -26.79 -11.45
C ASN A 433 21.70 -25.66 -11.17
N GLU A 434 21.45 -25.35 -9.89
CA GLU A 434 20.61 -24.21 -9.49
C GLU A 434 21.24 -22.87 -9.92
N ARG A 435 22.55 -22.69 -9.72
CA ARG A 435 23.26 -21.50 -10.22
C ARG A 435 23.18 -21.38 -11.75
N ARG A 436 23.26 -22.51 -12.46
CA ARG A 436 23.10 -22.55 -13.91
C ARG A 436 21.67 -22.17 -14.33
N ASN A 437 20.65 -22.53 -13.56
CA ASN A 437 19.25 -22.16 -13.84
C ASN A 437 19.04 -20.65 -13.74
N ILE A 438 19.70 -19.96 -12.79
CA ILE A 438 19.67 -18.49 -12.71
C ILE A 438 20.24 -17.86 -14.00
N GLY A 439 21.38 -18.38 -14.48
CA GLY A 439 21.97 -17.91 -15.75
C GLY A 439 21.07 -18.20 -16.95
N LYS A 440 20.39 -19.35 -16.98
CA LYS A 440 19.41 -19.69 -18.02
C LYS A 440 18.20 -18.76 -17.98
N LEU A 441 17.69 -18.42 -16.79
CA LEU A 441 16.56 -17.51 -16.63
C LEU A 441 16.89 -16.14 -17.24
N GLN A 442 18.04 -15.56 -16.88
CA GLN A 442 18.51 -14.32 -17.47
C GLN A 442 18.70 -14.43 -18.99
N SER A 443 19.32 -15.52 -19.47
CA SER A 443 19.53 -15.72 -20.91
C SER A 443 18.21 -15.86 -21.67
N SER A 444 17.22 -16.56 -21.11
CA SER A 444 15.89 -16.72 -21.71
C SER A 444 15.13 -15.39 -21.80
N PHE A 445 15.25 -14.53 -20.78
CA PHE A 445 14.72 -13.16 -20.84
C PHE A 445 15.39 -12.33 -21.93
N ASP A 446 16.74 -12.32 -21.97
CA ASP A 446 17.49 -11.58 -22.97
C ASP A 446 17.15 -12.05 -24.40
N ASN A 447 17.02 -13.36 -24.60
CA ASN A 447 16.60 -13.95 -25.87
C ASN A 447 15.18 -13.55 -26.25
N LEU A 448 14.24 -13.59 -25.31
CA LEU A 448 12.86 -13.16 -25.53
C LEU A 448 12.80 -11.68 -25.92
N MET A 449 13.46 -10.80 -25.16
CA MET A 449 13.47 -9.37 -25.47
C MET A 449 14.11 -9.09 -26.83
N ARG A 450 15.21 -9.75 -27.17
CA ARG A 450 15.83 -9.66 -28.50
C ARG A 450 14.89 -10.18 -29.60
N SER A 451 14.18 -11.28 -29.36
CA SER A 451 13.19 -11.83 -30.30
C SER A 451 12.06 -10.84 -30.53
N ILE A 452 11.50 -10.27 -29.47
CA ILE A 452 10.44 -9.24 -29.53
C ILE A 452 10.89 -8.04 -30.38
N VAL A 453 12.07 -7.47 -30.10
CA VAL A 453 12.56 -6.30 -30.84
C VAL A 453 12.81 -6.66 -32.31
N ASN A 454 13.46 -7.79 -32.58
CA ASN A 454 13.83 -8.18 -33.94
C ASN A 454 12.61 -8.57 -34.79
N ALA A 455 11.67 -9.35 -34.24
CA ALA A 455 10.50 -9.83 -34.97
C ALA A 455 9.49 -8.70 -35.28
N ASN A 456 9.56 -7.60 -34.54
CA ASN A 456 8.72 -6.43 -34.73
C ASN A 456 9.41 -5.25 -35.43
N TYR A 457 10.72 -5.34 -35.69
CA TYR A 457 11.47 -4.28 -36.35
C TYR A 457 10.83 -3.84 -37.69
N GLY A 458 10.63 -2.53 -37.86
CA GLY A 458 9.98 -1.95 -39.04
C GLY A 458 8.46 -2.14 -39.14
N LYS A 459 7.84 -2.82 -38.17
CA LYS A 459 6.38 -3.03 -38.09
C LYS A 459 5.77 -2.37 -36.85
N ARG A 460 6.39 -2.59 -35.69
CA ARG A 460 6.00 -2.00 -34.41
C ARG A 460 7.25 -1.48 -33.71
N ASP A 461 7.18 -0.26 -33.25
CA ASP A 461 8.30 0.34 -32.52
C ASP A 461 8.40 -0.25 -31.12
N PHE A 462 9.62 -0.60 -30.70
CA PHE A 462 9.90 -1.05 -29.35
C PHE A 462 10.57 0.09 -28.57
N LEU A 463 9.97 0.45 -27.43
CA LEU A 463 10.42 1.55 -26.58
C LEU A 463 10.56 1.10 -25.13
N THR A 464 11.37 1.81 -24.36
CA THR A 464 11.40 1.69 -22.89
C THR A 464 11.19 3.04 -22.21
N THR A 465 10.77 3.02 -20.95
CA THR A 465 10.96 4.17 -20.07
C THR A 465 12.41 4.25 -19.58
N TYR A 466 12.89 5.44 -19.23
CA TYR A 466 14.30 5.68 -18.90
C TYR A 466 14.81 4.89 -17.68
N ASP A 467 13.94 4.54 -16.74
CA ASP A 467 14.24 3.72 -15.56
C ASP A 467 14.66 2.28 -15.89
N ILE A 468 14.19 1.73 -17.02
CA ILE A 468 14.65 0.43 -17.52
C ILE A 468 16.11 0.56 -17.94
N ASP A 469 16.47 1.56 -18.74
CA ASP A 469 17.82 1.68 -19.31
C ASP A 469 18.93 1.85 -18.25
N ASP A 470 18.61 2.45 -17.08
CA ASP A 470 19.57 2.63 -15.99
C ASP A 470 19.91 1.36 -15.20
N GLY A 471 19.25 0.23 -15.49
CA GLY A 471 19.45 -1.01 -14.73
C GLY A 471 18.90 -0.97 -13.30
N ASN A 472 18.04 0.01 -13.00
CA ASN A 472 17.34 0.11 -11.72
C ASN A 472 16.11 -0.83 -11.64
N ALA A 473 15.70 -1.41 -12.76
CA ALA A 473 14.70 -2.47 -12.78
C ALA A 473 15.28 -3.71 -12.08
N LEU A 474 14.72 -4.01 -10.91
CA LEU A 474 15.31 -4.80 -9.82
C LEU A 474 15.58 -6.30 -10.09
N THR A 475 15.45 -6.80 -11.33
CA THR A 475 15.44 -8.26 -11.52
C THR A 475 16.22 -8.81 -12.69
N LEU A 476 16.43 -8.08 -13.80
CA LEU A 476 17.11 -8.64 -14.98
C LEU A 476 18.01 -7.59 -15.65
N GLN A 477 19.27 -7.95 -15.91
CA GLN A 477 20.20 -7.05 -16.60
C GLN A 477 19.71 -6.79 -18.03
N ASN A 478 19.68 -5.53 -18.46
CA ASN A 478 19.20 -5.16 -19.79
C ASN A 478 20.26 -5.37 -20.88
N ASN A 479 20.76 -6.60 -21.01
CA ASN A 479 21.75 -6.96 -22.02
C ASN A 479 21.16 -7.08 -23.44
N PHE A 480 19.84 -7.06 -23.58
CA PHE A 480 19.15 -7.06 -24.86
C PHE A 480 19.38 -5.78 -25.69
N THR A 481 19.82 -4.67 -25.09
CA THR A 481 19.95 -3.37 -25.76
C THR A 481 21.24 -3.20 -26.56
N LYS A 482 22.20 -4.13 -26.47
CA LYS A 482 23.58 -3.96 -27.00
C LYS A 482 23.67 -3.78 -28.51
N ASP A 483 22.71 -4.32 -29.25
CA ASP A 483 22.73 -4.36 -30.72
C ASP A 483 21.86 -3.26 -31.36
N PHE A 484 21.40 -2.27 -30.59
CA PHE A 484 20.45 -1.25 -31.02
C PHE A 484 20.91 0.17 -30.65
N TYR A 485 20.65 1.11 -31.55
CA TYR A 485 20.76 2.55 -31.27
C TYR A 485 19.57 3.02 -30.46
N ARG A 486 19.81 4.00 -29.59
CA ARG A 486 18.80 4.63 -28.73
C ARG A 486 18.37 5.94 -29.35
N LEU A 487 17.08 6.05 -29.67
CA LEU A 487 16.46 7.27 -30.15
C LEU A 487 15.53 7.80 -29.07
N PRO A 488 15.84 8.92 -28.42
CA PRO A 488 14.91 9.58 -27.51
C PRO A 488 13.60 9.89 -28.21
N GLN A 489 12.50 9.53 -27.57
CA GLN A 489 11.16 9.76 -28.09
C GLN A 489 10.26 10.20 -26.94
N GLY A 490 10.35 11.48 -26.61
CA GLY A 490 9.56 12.11 -25.56
C GLY A 490 9.91 11.54 -24.20
N MET A 491 8.93 10.94 -23.52
CA MET A 491 9.12 10.26 -22.24
C MET A 491 9.70 8.84 -22.37
N LEU A 492 10.02 8.40 -23.59
CA LEU A 492 10.47 7.05 -23.90
C LEU A 492 11.79 7.03 -24.66
N LEU A 493 12.43 5.86 -24.72
CA LEU A 493 13.60 5.55 -25.53
C LEU A 493 13.22 4.48 -26.56
N LYS A 494 13.24 4.84 -27.84
CA LYS A 494 13.02 3.90 -28.96
C LYS A 494 14.32 3.17 -29.31
N TYR A 495 14.24 1.86 -29.50
CA TYR A 495 15.38 1.04 -29.95
C TYR A 495 15.28 0.77 -31.45
N THR A 496 16.31 1.14 -32.19
CA THR A 496 16.34 1.04 -33.66
C THR A 496 17.71 0.53 -34.15
N LYS A 497 17.75 -0.10 -35.32
CA LYS A 497 19.01 -0.46 -36.00
C LYS A 497 19.50 0.66 -36.91
N ASP A 498 18.64 1.62 -37.20
CA ASP A 498 18.95 2.81 -37.98
C ASP A 498 19.58 3.88 -37.09
N SER A 499 20.79 4.31 -37.44
CA SER A 499 21.51 5.38 -36.77
C SER A 499 21.31 6.75 -37.43
N THR A 500 20.50 6.84 -38.48
CA THR A 500 20.24 8.11 -39.15
C THR A 500 19.50 9.08 -38.23
N PHE A 501 19.82 10.36 -38.40
CA PHE A 501 19.12 11.42 -37.68
C PHE A 501 17.63 11.36 -38.02
N THR A 502 16.81 11.21 -36.99
CA THR A 502 15.36 11.26 -37.06
C THR A 502 14.93 12.52 -36.32
N ASP A 503 14.35 13.46 -37.05
CA ASP A 503 13.72 14.60 -36.40
C ASP A 503 12.37 14.18 -35.82
N PHE A 504 12.07 14.67 -34.63
CA PHE A 504 10.78 14.46 -33.98
C PHE A 504 10.36 15.75 -33.30
N ASP A 505 9.05 15.95 -33.21
CA ASP A 505 8.46 17.06 -32.48
C ASP A 505 7.53 16.47 -31.43
N ILE A 506 8.04 16.38 -30.21
CA ILE A 506 7.26 15.89 -29.07
C ILE A 506 7.18 17.08 -28.13
N THR A 507 6.34 18.03 -28.52
CA THR A 507 6.11 19.30 -27.82
C THR A 507 5.13 19.16 -26.66
N ASP A 508 4.38 18.07 -26.56
CA ASP A 508 3.11 18.06 -25.81
C ASP A 508 3.16 17.28 -24.49
N PHE A 509 4.30 17.31 -23.79
CA PHE A 509 4.32 16.92 -22.37
C PHE A 509 5.04 17.96 -21.51
N GLU A 510 4.38 18.32 -20.42
CA GLU A 510 4.85 19.28 -19.42
C GLU A 510 5.06 18.55 -18.09
N PHE A 511 6.17 18.87 -17.43
CA PHE A 511 6.38 18.43 -16.07
C PHE A 511 5.66 19.38 -15.12
N ASN A 512 4.64 18.89 -14.44
CA ASN A 512 3.97 19.60 -13.36
C ASN A 512 4.71 19.33 -12.05
N PRO A 513 5.47 20.31 -11.50
CA PRO A 513 6.25 20.08 -10.30
C PRO A 513 5.34 19.84 -9.10
N TYR A 514 5.58 18.75 -8.38
CA TYR A 514 4.96 18.46 -7.10
C TYR A 514 6.04 18.34 -6.02
N PRO A 515 6.13 19.30 -5.08
CA PRO A 515 7.19 19.30 -4.07
C PRO A 515 6.89 18.23 -3.01
N SER A 516 7.54 17.08 -3.13
CA SER A 516 7.41 16.00 -2.15
C SER A 516 8.73 15.25 -1.99
N GLU A 517 9.04 14.84 -0.76
CA GLU A 517 10.15 13.93 -0.46
C GLU A 517 9.78 12.45 -0.71
N ASP A 518 8.55 12.20 -1.18
CA ASP A 518 8.10 10.85 -1.52
C ASP A 518 8.96 10.24 -2.63
N PHE A 519 9.36 8.99 -2.42
CA PHE A 519 10.24 8.27 -3.33
C PHE A 519 9.66 8.19 -4.75
N ASN A 520 8.36 7.95 -4.90
CA ASN A 520 7.73 7.82 -6.22
C ASN A 520 7.70 9.17 -6.94
N VAL A 521 7.46 10.26 -6.21
CA VAL A 521 7.50 11.63 -6.78
C VAL A 521 8.91 11.95 -7.26
N GLN A 522 9.93 11.67 -6.44
CA GLN A 522 11.33 11.88 -6.80
C GLN A 522 11.76 11.01 -7.99
N PHE A 523 11.31 9.76 -8.01
CA PHE A 523 11.55 8.83 -9.10
C PHE A 523 10.97 9.37 -10.42
N VAL A 524 9.68 9.73 -10.46
CA VAL A 524 9.03 10.26 -11.67
C VAL A 524 9.68 11.57 -12.11
N THR A 525 10.00 12.45 -11.15
CA THR A 525 10.75 13.70 -11.42
C THR A 525 12.08 13.41 -12.14
N ASN A 526 12.82 12.40 -11.68
CA ASN A 526 14.07 11.99 -12.32
C ASN A 526 13.85 11.41 -13.73
N VAL A 527 12.74 10.71 -13.97
CA VAL A 527 12.40 10.22 -15.32
C VAL A 527 12.12 11.38 -16.28
N TYR A 528 11.38 12.42 -15.86
CA TYR A 528 11.20 13.65 -16.65
C TYR A 528 12.52 14.36 -16.95
N PHE A 529 13.38 14.49 -15.93
CA PHE A 529 14.72 15.07 -16.11
C PHE A 529 15.51 14.32 -17.19
N LYS A 530 15.55 12.98 -17.11
CA LYS A 530 16.25 12.14 -18.08
C LYS A 530 15.66 12.24 -19.47
N ALA A 531 14.33 12.27 -19.59
CA ALA A 531 13.65 12.45 -20.86
C ALA A 531 14.08 13.73 -21.56
N PHE A 532 14.07 14.86 -20.86
CA PHE A 532 14.51 16.13 -21.42
C PHE A 532 16.01 16.17 -21.70
N TYR A 533 16.85 15.66 -20.79
CA TYR A 533 18.30 15.65 -20.95
C TYR A 533 18.74 14.82 -22.18
N ASN A 534 18.20 13.61 -22.34
CA ASN A 534 18.55 12.72 -23.45
C ASN A 534 18.12 13.28 -24.80
N GLN A 535 16.93 13.92 -24.87
CA GLN A 535 16.51 14.63 -26.09
C GLN A 535 17.46 15.79 -26.42
N ALA A 536 17.88 16.57 -25.41
CA ALA A 536 18.83 17.66 -25.62
C ALA A 536 20.19 17.16 -26.14
N GLU A 537 20.71 16.07 -25.57
CA GLU A 537 21.96 15.45 -26.01
C GLU A 537 21.87 14.91 -27.44
N TYR A 538 20.74 14.27 -27.79
CA TYR A 538 20.48 13.80 -29.15
C TYR A 538 20.48 14.95 -30.17
N PHE A 539 19.75 16.04 -29.91
CA PHE A 539 19.74 17.19 -30.82
C PHE A 539 21.10 17.90 -30.90
N TYR A 540 21.83 18.00 -29.78
CA TYR A 540 23.17 18.58 -29.73
C TYR A 540 24.16 17.80 -30.61
N THR A 541 24.21 16.47 -30.45
CA THR A 541 25.11 15.58 -31.21
C THR A 541 24.84 15.59 -32.71
N HIS A 542 23.62 15.95 -33.13
CA HIS A 542 23.21 16.08 -34.53
C HIS A 542 23.20 17.53 -35.06
N GLY A 543 23.79 18.49 -34.33
CA GLY A 543 23.94 19.87 -34.81
C GLY A 543 22.67 20.71 -34.76
N LYS A 544 21.62 20.30 -34.04
CA LYS A 544 20.34 21.00 -33.94
C LYS A 544 20.30 21.91 -32.70
N LYS A 545 21.03 23.03 -32.76
CA LYS A 545 21.24 23.96 -31.63
C LYS A 545 19.95 24.41 -30.94
N GLU A 546 18.96 24.90 -31.69
CA GLU A 546 17.72 25.46 -31.12
C GLU A 546 16.92 24.42 -30.33
N LYS A 547 16.74 23.21 -30.90
CA LYS A 547 16.05 22.10 -30.21
C LYS A 547 16.85 21.62 -29.00
N ALA A 548 18.17 21.49 -29.12
CA ALA A 548 19.03 21.12 -28.00
C ALA A 548 18.89 22.12 -26.83
N GLU A 549 18.86 23.43 -27.14
CA GLU A 549 18.69 24.48 -26.15
C GLU A 549 17.29 24.44 -25.49
N LEU A 550 16.24 24.21 -26.28
CA LEU A 550 14.87 24.07 -25.76
C LEU A 550 14.78 22.94 -24.72
N TYR A 551 15.25 21.74 -25.06
CA TYR A 551 15.13 20.58 -24.19
C TYR A 551 16.05 20.65 -22.97
N ILE A 552 17.27 21.18 -23.11
CA ILE A 552 18.16 21.29 -21.94
C ILE A 552 17.64 22.30 -20.92
N ARG A 553 16.96 23.36 -21.36
CA ARG A 553 16.28 24.30 -20.47
C ARG A 553 15.12 23.64 -19.73
N LYS A 554 14.34 22.76 -20.38
CA LYS A 554 13.33 21.95 -19.70
C LYS A 554 13.96 21.01 -18.66
N ALA A 555 15.06 20.34 -18.97
CA ALA A 555 15.77 19.49 -18.01
C ALA A 555 16.27 20.28 -16.79
N ILE A 556 16.86 21.46 -17.01
CA ILE A 556 17.30 22.36 -15.93
C ILE A 556 16.12 22.87 -15.10
N ASN A 557 14.94 23.08 -15.69
CA ASN A 557 13.75 23.45 -14.91
C ASN A 557 13.32 22.32 -13.95
N VAL A 558 13.46 21.05 -14.36
CA VAL A 558 13.18 19.89 -13.50
C VAL A 558 14.24 19.75 -12.39
N ASN A 559 15.53 19.88 -12.74
CA ASN A 559 16.63 19.82 -11.78
C ASN A 559 17.67 20.93 -12.03
N PRO A 560 17.51 22.11 -11.39
CA PRO A 560 18.37 23.27 -11.64
C PRO A 560 19.84 23.07 -11.25
N ALA A 561 20.09 22.19 -10.28
CA ALA A 561 21.42 21.97 -9.71
C ALA A 561 22.25 20.93 -10.47
N ASP A 562 21.72 20.29 -11.53
CA ASP A 562 22.43 19.23 -12.22
C ASP A 562 23.63 19.76 -13.03
N ALA A 563 24.83 19.30 -12.68
CA ALA A 563 26.07 19.76 -13.29
C ALA A 563 26.20 19.34 -14.78
N LYS A 564 25.66 18.17 -15.16
CA LYS A 564 25.73 17.70 -16.55
C LYS A 564 24.83 18.54 -17.44
N ALA A 565 23.61 18.84 -16.99
CA ALA A 565 22.66 19.65 -17.72
C ALA A 565 23.18 21.07 -17.96
N ASN A 566 23.71 21.72 -16.90
CA ASN A 566 24.33 23.04 -17.00
C ASN A 566 25.59 23.03 -17.90
N GLY A 567 26.39 21.97 -17.84
CA GLY A 567 27.54 21.77 -18.72
C GLY A 567 27.15 21.63 -20.19
N LEU A 568 26.07 20.90 -20.49
CA LEU A 568 25.56 20.73 -21.85
C LEU A 568 24.97 22.04 -22.40
N LEU A 569 24.19 22.79 -21.61
CA LEU A 569 23.69 24.13 -22.02
C LEU A 569 24.85 25.06 -22.41
N SER A 570 25.91 25.07 -21.60
CA SER A 570 27.11 25.86 -21.88
C SER A 570 27.81 25.47 -23.18
N LYS A 571 27.77 24.19 -23.57
CA LYS A 571 28.31 23.70 -24.86
C LYS A 571 27.41 24.10 -26.02
N ILE A 572 26.10 23.94 -25.88
CA ILE A 572 25.10 24.32 -26.90
C ILE A 572 25.21 25.80 -27.24
N GLN A 573 25.38 26.66 -26.23
CA GLN A 573 25.53 28.12 -26.43
C GLN A 573 26.80 28.51 -27.20
N LYS A 574 27.82 27.64 -27.21
CA LYS A 574 29.10 27.85 -27.91
C LYS A 574 29.14 27.29 -29.34
N MET A 575 28.19 26.42 -29.72
CA MET A 575 27.97 26.03 -31.13
C MET A 575 27.48 27.21 -31.94
#